data_AF-A0AA90QJL7-F1
#
_entry.id   AF-A0AA90QJL7-F1
#
_cell.length_a   1.000
_cell.length_b   1.000
_cell.length_c   1.000
_cell.angle_alpha   90.00
_cell.angle_beta   90.00
_cell.angle_gamma   90.00
#
_symmetry.space_group_name_H-M   'P 1'
#
loop_
_entity.id
_entity.type
_entity.pdbx_description
1 polymer ?
#
loop_
_entity_poly.entity_id
_entity_poly.type
_entity_poly.pdbx_seq_one_letter_code
_entity_poly.pdbx_strand_id
1 'polypeptide(L)'
;MSADAPLDHGMLNLPLAKRSNIDAQLDGYKADQRALAASAAKTRAAETRALKAAAKIALADLKAAPGLLEQKAQKIGCTRAALVVRLLDWSKWEPKRVIKAKAEWMPA
;
A
#
# COMPACT_ATOMS: atom_id res chain seq x y z
N MET A 1 7.45 -25.02 -27.09
CA MET A 1 6.30 -25.65 -27.75
C MET A 1 5.16 -25.63 -26.75
N SER A 2 4.19 -24.74 -26.96
CA SER A 2 3.09 -24.50 -26.03
C SER A 2 2.06 -25.63 -26.15
N ALA A 3 1.71 -26.26 -25.02
CA ALA A 3 0.62 -27.22 -24.94
C ALA A 3 -0.70 -26.45 -24.84
N ASP A 4 -1.36 -26.28 -25.98
CA ASP A 4 -2.73 -25.80 -26.04
C ASP A 4 -3.63 -27.00 -25.75
N ALA A 5 -4.16 -27.08 -24.53
CA ALA A 5 -5.09 -28.15 -24.16
C ALA A 5 -6.43 -27.86 -24.85
N PRO A 6 -6.97 -28.76 -25.68
CA PRO A 6 -8.26 -28.54 -26.32
C PRO A 6 -9.33 -28.45 -25.23
N LEU A 7 -9.89 -27.26 -25.04
CA LEU A 7 -11.02 -27.04 -24.16
C LEU A 7 -12.19 -27.87 -24.72
N ASP A 8 -12.52 -28.97 -24.04
CA ASP A 8 -13.60 -29.89 -24.42
C ASP A 8 -14.92 -29.11 -24.56
N HIS A 9 -15.32 -28.88 -25.80
CA HIS A 9 -16.50 -28.12 -26.17
C HIS A 9 -17.80 -28.80 -25.69
N GLY A 10 -17.75 -30.08 -25.29
CA GLY A 10 -18.89 -30.83 -24.75
C GLY A 10 -19.34 -30.33 -23.37
N MET A 11 -18.45 -29.69 -22.60
CA MET A 11 -18.78 -29.18 -21.27
C MET A 11 -19.59 -27.88 -21.30
N LEU A 12 -19.49 -27.08 -22.37
CA LEU A 12 -20.22 -25.82 -22.50
C LEU A 12 -21.70 -26.01 -22.85
N ASN A 13 -22.07 -27.17 -23.41
CA ASN A 13 -23.43 -27.49 -23.88
C ASN A 13 -24.26 -28.35 -22.91
N LEU A 14 -23.81 -28.54 -21.66
CA LEU A 14 -24.61 -29.21 -20.65
C LEU A 14 -25.75 -28.30 -20.16
N PRO A 15 -27.01 -28.78 -20.11
CA PRO A 15 -28.13 -28.04 -19.52
C PRO A 15 -27.81 -27.67 -18.07
N LEU A 16 -28.26 -26.50 -17.61
CA LEU A 16 -28.08 -26.03 -16.22
C LEU A 16 -28.43 -27.11 -15.17
N ALA A 17 -29.48 -27.90 -15.40
CA ALA A 17 -29.89 -28.99 -14.51
C ALA A 17 -28.89 -30.18 -14.43
N LYS A 18 -27.95 -30.30 -15.38
CA LYS A 18 -26.89 -31.32 -15.40
C LYS A 18 -25.49 -30.76 -15.10
N ARG A 19 -25.38 -29.42 -14.97
CA ARG A 19 -24.20 -28.73 -14.45
C ARG A 19 -24.22 -28.86 -12.92
N SER A 20 -23.96 -30.05 -12.39
CA SER A 20 -23.96 -30.33 -10.95
C SER A 20 -23.16 -29.30 -10.16
N ASN A 21 -23.69 -28.82 -9.03
CA ASN A 21 -23.03 -28.10 -7.92
C ASN A 21 -21.96 -27.01 -8.22
N ILE A 22 -21.81 -26.59 -9.48
CA ILE A 22 -20.80 -25.62 -9.93
C ILE A 22 -21.08 -24.25 -9.29
N ASP A 23 -22.35 -23.87 -9.16
CA ASP A 23 -22.71 -22.60 -8.51
C ASP A 23 -22.26 -22.57 -7.05
N ALA A 24 -22.45 -23.67 -6.30
CA ALA A 24 -21.98 -23.76 -4.92
C ALA A 24 -20.45 -23.78 -4.83
N GLN A 25 -19.76 -24.40 -5.78
CA GLN A 25 -18.30 -24.37 -5.87
C GLN A 25 -17.78 -22.95 -6.18
N LEU A 26 -18.44 -22.23 -7.09
CA LEU A 26 -18.12 -20.85 -7.43
C LEU A 26 -18.38 -19.91 -6.24
N ASP A 27 -19.48 -20.11 -5.52
CA ASP A 27 -19.81 -19.33 -4.33
C ASP A 27 -18.82 -19.59 -3.19
N GLY A 28 -18.43 -20.85 -2.98
CA GLY A 28 -17.36 -21.23 -2.05
C GLY A 28 -16.03 -20.56 -2.42
N TYR A 29 -15.61 -20.67 -3.68
CA TYR A 29 -14.39 -20.02 -4.15
C TYR A 29 -14.42 -18.49 -3.97
N LYS A 30 -15.55 -17.84 -4.28
CA LYS A 30 -15.72 -16.39 -4.05
C LYS A 30 -15.71 -16.04 -2.56
N ALA A 31 -16.20 -16.92 -1.68
CA ALA A 31 -16.13 -16.72 -0.23
C ALA A 31 -14.68 -16.80 0.25
N ASP A 32 -13.91 -17.78 -0.23
CA ASP A 32 -12.49 -17.92 0.08
C ASP A 32 -11.68 -16.72 -0.41
N GLN A 33 -11.91 -16.27 -1.64
CA GLN A 33 -11.26 -15.07 -2.18
C GLN A 33 -11.58 -13.81 -1.37
N ARG A 34 -12.84 -13.66 -0.91
CA ARG A 34 -13.23 -12.56 -0.03
C ARG A 34 -12.52 -12.64 1.32
N ALA A 35 -12.40 -13.84 1.90
CA ALA A 35 -11.68 -14.06 3.15
C ALA A 35 -10.18 -13.72 3.02
N LEU A 36 -9.54 -14.14 1.93
CA LEU A 36 -8.15 -13.81 1.60
C LEU A 36 -7.96 -12.31 1.38
N ALA A 37 -8.86 -11.66 0.65
CA ALA A 37 -8.80 -10.21 0.45
C ALA A 37 -8.98 -9.44 1.77
N ALA A 38 -9.88 -9.90 2.64
CA ALA A 38 -10.10 -9.29 3.95
C ALA A 38 -8.88 -9.45 4.88
N SER A 39 -8.22 -10.61 4.88
CA SER A 39 -6.99 -10.82 5.66
C SER A 39 -5.86 -9.92 5.14
N ALA A 40 -5.65 -9.87 3.82
CA ALA A 40 -4.67 -8.98 3.20
C ALA A 40 -4.95 -7.49 3.50
N ALA A 41 -6.22 -7.08 3.49
CA ALA A 41 -6.61 -5.71 3.81
C ALA A 41 -6.30 -5.35 5.27
N LYS A 42 -6.53 -6.27 6.22
CA LYS A 42 -6.17 -6.09 7.64
C LYS A 42 -4.66 -5.91 7.81
N THR A 43 -3.86 -6.74 7.15
CA THR A 43 -2.39 -6.63 7.20
C THR A 43 -1.92 -5.29 6.64
N ARG A 44 -2.38 -4.89 5.46
CA ARG A 44 -2.04 -3.59 4.85
C ARG A 44 -2.47 -2.41 5.73
N ALA A 45 -3.62 -2.51 6.40
CA ALA A 45 -4.09 -1.47 7.31
C ALA A 45 -3.18 -1.36 8.55
N ALA A 46 -2.74 -2.48 9.12
CA ALA A 46 -1.79 -2.51 10.23
C ALA A 46 -0.43 -1.92 9.82
N GLU A 47 0.11 -2.32 8.67
CA GLU A 47 1.35 -1.77 8.11
C GLU A 47 1.25 -0.27 7.89
N THR A 48 0.15 0.21 7.30
CA THR A 48 -0.06 1.63 7.05
C THR A 48 -0.12 2.43 8.35
N ARG A 49 -0.75 1.89 9.40
CA ARG A 49 -0.78 2.52 10.72
C ARG A 49 0.63 2.61 11.33
N ALA A 50 1.40 1.52 11.27
CA ALA A 50 2.79 1.50 11.75
C ALA A 50 3.67 2.52 11.00
N LEU A 51 3.56 2.58 9.67
CA LEU A 51 4.28 3.54 8.85
C LEU A 51 3.90 4.99 9.19
N LYS A 52 2.61 5.28 9.40
CA LYS A 52 2.16 6.62 9.83
C LYS A 52 2.70 7.01 11.19
N ALA A 53 2.75 6.07 12.14
CA ALA A 53 3.36 6.32 13.46
C ALA A 53 4.86 6.63 13.31
N ALA A 54 5.60 5.82 12.57
CA ALA A 54 7.02 6.03 12.29
C ALA A 54 7.28 7.36 11.57
N ALA A 55 6.44 7.73 10.60
CA ALA A 55 6.56 9.00 9.88
C ALA A 55 6.30 10.22 10.77
N LYS A 56 5.39 10.13 11.75
CA LYS A 56 5.16 11.20 12.73
C LYS A 56 6.37 11.40 13.64
N ILE A 57 6.97 10.30 14.12
CA ILE A 57 8.21 10.35 14.91
C ILE A 57 9.33 10.96 14.07
N ALA A 58 9.52 10.48 12.84
CA ALA A 58 10.53 11.01 11.94
C ALA A 58 10.34 12.50 11.63
N LEU A 59 9.11 12.96 11.48
CA LEU A 59 8.81 14.38 11.31
C LEU A 59 9.14 15.21 12.56
N ALA A 60 8.91 14.67 13.76
CA ALA A 60 9.29 15.33 15.01
C ALA A 60 10.81 15.46 15.13
N ASP A 61 11.55 14.40 14.81
CA ASP A 61 13.02 14.42 14.80
C ASP A 61 13.57 15.45 13.81
N LEU A 62 13.02 15.49 12.59
CA LEU A 62 13.40 16.48 11.57
C LEU A 62 13.11 17.92 12.00
N LYS A 63 12.05 18.14 12.79
CA LYS A 63 11.74 19.46 13.36
C LYS A 63 12.65 19.83 14.53
N ALA A 64 13.09 18.84 15.29
CA ALA A 64 14.00 19.03 16.42
C ALA A 64 15.44 19.31 15.97
N ALA A 65 15.84 18.89 14.76
CA ALA A 65 17.14 19.19 14.19
C ALA A 65 17.27 20.69 13.81
N PRO A 66 18.09 21.49 14.51
CA PRO A 66 18.23 22.92 14.22
C PRO A 66 18.93 23.14 12.88
N GLY A 67 18.44 24.10 12.08
CA GLY A 67 19.06 24.54 10.82
C GLY A 67 18.95 23.58 9.63
N LEU A 68 18.69 22.28 9.85
CA LEU A 68 18.63 21.27 8.78
C LEU A 68 17.47 21.53 7.80
N LEU A 69 16.28 21.86 8.34
CA LEU A 69 15.13 22.21 7.52
C LEU A 69 15.34 23.50 6.73
N GLU A 70 16.10 24.46 7.26
CA GLU A 70 16.39 25.73 6.60
C GLU A 70 17.36 25.52 5.44
N GLN A 71 18.43 24.75 5.65
CA GLN A 71 19.37 24.38 4.59
C GLN A 71 18.67 23.62 3.45
N LYS A 72 17.78 22.68 3.78
CA LYS A 72 17.03 21.93 2.77
C LYS A 72 16.00 22.80 2.07
N ALA A 73 15.30 23.67 2.80
CA ALA A 73 14.35 24.62 2.23
C ALA A 73 15.06 25.58 1.25
N GLN A 74 16.25 26.07 1.61
CA GLN A 74 17.08 26.92 0.74
C GLN A 74 17.53 26.17 -0.53
N LYS A 75 17.98 24.92 -0.42
CA LYS A 75 18.35 24.09 -1.59
C LYS A 75 17.17 23.84 -2.54
N ILE A 76 15.95 23.75 -2.01
CA ILE A 76 14.73 23.52 -2.78
C ILE A 76 14.13 24.83 -3.30
N GLY A 77 14.60 25.98 -2.81
CA GLY A 77 14.04 27.29 -3.14
C GLY A 77 12.67 27.54 -2.51
N CYS A 78 12.38 26.96 -1.34
CA CYS A 78 11.13 27.17 -0.61
C CYS A 78 11.37 27.72 0.80
N THR A 79 10.32 28.23 1.43
CA THR A 79 10.39 28.68 2.83
C THR A 79 10.32 27.46 3.77
N ARG A 80 10.92 27.59 4.97
CA ARG A 80 10.86 26.54 6.01
C ARG A 80 9.42 26.11 6.30
N ALA A 81 8.50 27.07 6.40
CA ALA A 81 7.08 26.81 6.65
C ALA A 81 6.45 25.96 5.54
N ALA A 82 6.71 26.29 4.27
CA ALA A 82 6.22 25.52 3.13
C ALA A 82 6.77 24.08 3.12
N LEU A 83 8.05 23.90 3.45
CA LEU A 83 8.66 22.57 3.56
C LEU A 83 8.01 21.75 4.69
N VAL A 84 7.75 22.36 5.85
CA VAL A 84 7.08 21.68 6.97
C VAL A 84 5.66 21.27 6.62
N VAL A 85 4.88 22.13 5.94
CA VAL A 85 3.54 21.78 5.46
C VAL A 85 3.60 20.59 4.49
N ARG A 86 4.58 20.57 3.58
CA ARG A 86 4.78 19.47 2.64
C ARG A 86 5.12 18.16 3.36
N LEU A 87 6.01 18.22 4.36
CA LEU A 87 6.38 17.05 5.17
C LEU A 87 5.21 16.54 6.02
N LEU A 88 4.34 17.43 6.51
CA LEU A 88 3.08 17.10 7.18
C LEU A 88 2.13 16.32 6.26
N ASP A 89 1.97 16.80 5.03
CA ASP A 89 1.13 16.15 4.02
C ASP A 89 1.68 14.76 3.65
N TRP A 90 3.01 14.66 3.45
CA TRP A 90 3.68 13.38 3.23
C TRP A 90 3.52 12.42 4.42
N SER A 91 3.57 12.90 5.66
CA SER A 91 3.34 12.05 6.84
C SER A 91 1.93 11.42 6.84
N LYS A 92 0.93 12.13 6.29
CA LYS A 92 -0.46 11.69 6.23
C LYS A 92 -0.73 10.71 5.07
N TRP A 93 -0.21 11.01 3.89
CA TRP A 93 -0.56 10.29 2.64
C TRP A 93 0.55 9.38 2.12
N GLU A 94 1.82 9.72 2.37
CA GLU A 94 2.99 8.99 1.86
C GLU A 94 4.06 8.79 2.95
N PRO A 95 3.74 8.10 4.07
CA PRO A 95 4.61 8.05 5.25
C PRO A 95 6.01 7.50 4.96
N LYS A 96 6.15 6.61 3.97
CA LYS A 96 7.44 6.08 3.52
C LYS A 96 8.41 7.18 3.03
N ARG A 97 7.90 8.25 2.41
CA ARG A 97 8.73 9.36 1.93
C ARG A 97 9.36 10.14 3.08
N VAL A 98 8.61 10.36 4.17
CA VAL A 98 9.13 11.06 5.36
C VAL A 98 10.20 10.21 6.05
N ILE A 99 9.99 8.90 6.17
CA ILE A 99 10.97 7.98 6.75
C ILE A 99 12.26 7.98 5.91
N LYS A 100 12.13 7.92 4.58
CA LYS A 100 13.26 8.02 3.66
C LYS A 100 13.97 9.36 3.76
N ALA A 101 13.23 10.47 3.81
CA ALA A 101 13.80 11.80 3.97
C ALA A 101 14.58 11.95 5.28
N LYS A 102 14.08 11.38 6.39
CA LYS A 102 14.85 11.30 7.65
C LYS A 102 16.15 10.54 7.45
N ALA A 103 16.11 9.34 6.86
CA ALA A 103 17.30 8.53 6.65
C ALA A 103 18.35 9.23 5.76
N GLU A 104 17.91 9.94 4.72
CA GLU A 104 18.80 10.67 3.81
C GLU A 104 19.38 11.94 4.43
N TRP A 105 18.62 12.63 5.28
CA TRP A 105 19.06 13.93 5.82
C TRP A 105 19.75 13.80 7.18
N MET A 106 19.49 12.71 7.90
CA MET A 106 20.10 12.35 9.16
C MET A 106 20.55 10.88 9.11
N PRO A 107 21.58 10.55 8.33
CA PRO A 107 22.24 9.25 8.46
C PRO A 107 22.83 9.14 9.88
N ALA A 108 22.61 7.99 10.51
CA ALA A 108 23.13 7.67 11.84
C ALA A 108 24.66 7.69 11.87
#